data_AF-A0A7V5JEI4-F1
#
_entry.id   AF-A0A7V5JEI4-F1
#
_cell.length_a   1.000
_cell.length_b   1.000
_cell.length_c   1.000
_cell.angle_alpha   90.00
_cell.angle_beta   90.00
_cell.angle_gamma   90.00
#
_symmetry.space_group_name_H-M   'P 1'
#
loop_
_entity.id
_entity.type
_entity.pdbx_description
1 polymer ?
#
loop_
_entity_poly.entity_id
_entity_poly.type
_entity_poly.pdbx_seq_one_letter_code
_entity_poly.pdbx_strand_id
1 'polypeptide(L)'
;MRLHWLSFLLLLISHASPATGTEETTGDETPLILLPSYRLQPEDVAVIVNDRDPLSRRIARHYREKRNIPLRNLIHIHIDPDRATIPPTEFRKLRREILALTPDRVQAYVLTWVKPFRVGCMSI
;
A
#
# COMPACT_ATOMS: atom_id res chain seq x y z
N MET A 1 38.41 -32.37 -19.07
CA MET A 1 37.68 -32.83 -20.27
C MET A 1 37.25 -31.61 -21.05
N ARG A 2 37.77 -31.49 -22.27
CA ARG A 2 37.48 -30.44 -23.25
C ARG A 2 36.16 -30.75 -23.94
N LEU A 3 35.28 -29.78 -24.14
CA LEU A 3 34.57 -29.67 -25.40
C LEU A 3 34.10 -28.24 -25.64
N HIS A 4 34.84 -27.61 -26.55
CA HIS A 4 34.62 -26.33 -27.17
C HIS A 4 33.56 -26.55 -28.25
N TRP A 5 32.52 -25.73 -28.31
CA TRP A 5 31.68 -25.67 -29.51
C TRP A 5 31.93 -24.36 -30.24
N LEU A 6 32.10 -24.52 -31.55
CA LEU A 6 32.76 -23.63 -32.47
C LEU A 6 31.94 -22.38 -32.78
N SER A 7 32.70 -21.32 -33.02
CA SER A 7 32.41 -20.17 -33.87
C SER A 7 31.52 -20.49 -35.08
N PHE A 8 30.51 -19.65 -35.29
CA PHE A 8 30.02 -19.36 -36.63
C PHE A 8 30.16 -17.87 -36.88
N LEU A 9 31.18 -17.54 -37.66
CA LEU A 9 31.52 -16.23 -38.16
C LEU A 9 30.95 -16.16 -39.59
N LEU A 10 30.01 -15.24 -39.85
CA LEU A 10 29.62 -14.94 -41.23
C LEU A 10 29.14 -13.50 -41.40
N LEU A 11 29.92 -12.82 -42.23
CA LEU A 11 29.65 -11.65 -43.07
C LEU A 11 29.31 -10.29 -42.44
N LEU A 12 30.34 -9.45 -42.45
CA LEU A 12 30.30 -8.01 -42.70
C LEU A 12 29.37 -7.65 -43.87
N ILE A 13 28.46 -6.72 -43.63
CA ILE A 13 28.08 -5.73 -44.64
C ILE A 13 28.13 -4.36 -43.94
N SER A 14 29.29 -3.71 -44.03
CA SER A 14 29.40 -2.26 -43.81
C SER A 14 28.73 -1.55 -45.00
N HIS A 15 27.56 -0.95 -44.77
CA HIS A 15 27.15 0.21 -45.55
C HIS A 15 27.46 1.45 -44.71
N ALA A 16 28.61 2.06 -44.97
CA ALA A 16 28.83 3.45 -44.60
C ALA A 16 27.96 4.31 -45.53
N SER A 17 27.06 5.10 -44.95
CA SER A 17 26.42 6.21 -45.66
C SER A 17 26.64 7.49 -44.84
N PRO A 18 27.22 8.55 -45.43
CA PRO A 18 27.45 9.80 -44.72
C PRO A 18 26.22 10.70 -44.83
N ALA A 19 25.89 11.41 -43.74
CA ALA A 19 25.61 12.84 -43.73
C ALA A 19 24.91 13.21 -42.42
N THR A 20 25.60 14.07 -41.67
CA THR A 20 25.10 15.10 -40.76
C THR A 20 23.57 15.25 -40.69
N GLY A 21 23.01 14.82 -39.57
CA GLY A 21 21.75 15.31 -39.01
C GLY A 21 22.05 15.78 -37.59
N THR A 22 21.72 17.04 -37.33
CA THR A 22 21.82 17.75 -36.05
C THR A 22 21.42 16.90 -34.85
N GLU A 23 22.31 16.82 -33.84
CA GLU A 23 21.99 16.34 -32.50
C GLU A 23 21.02 17.32 -31.82
N GLU A 24 19.72 17.13 -32.02
CA GLU A 24 18.73 17.64 -31.08
C GLU A 24 18.78 16.75 -29.84
N THR A 25 19.43 17.27 -28.78
CA THR A 25 19.35 16.70 -27.43
C THR A 25 17.93 16.91 -26.91
N THR A 26 17.00 16.06 -27.34
CA THR A 26 15.71 15.92 -26.70
C THR A 26 15.95 15.15 -25.42
N GLY A 27 15.93 15.87 -24.29
CA GLY A 27 16.09 15.27 -22.96
C GLY A 27 15.10 14.13 -22.78
N ASP A 28 15.64 12.91 -22.77
CA ASP A 28 14.94 11.69 -22.41
C ASP A 28 14.68 11.72 -20.90
N GLU A 29 13.73 12.55 -20.47
CA GLU A 29 13.20 12.49 -19.11
C GLU A 29 12.32 11.25 -19.03
N THR A 30 12.93 10.11 -18.72
CA THR A 30 12.21 8.87 -18.49
C THR A 30 11.14 9.12 -17.42
N PRO A 31 9.83 9.00 -17.74
CA PRO A 31 8.79 9.25 -16.76
C PRO A 31 8.96 8.27 -15.60
N LEU A 32 9.09 8.80 -14.38
CA LEU A 32 9.16 7.99 -13.17
C LEU A 32 7.81 7.31 -12.93
N ILE A 33 7.71 6.04 -13.30
CA ILE A 33 6.55 5.20 -12.98
C ILE A 33 6.79 4.54 -11.62
N LEU A 34 6.13 5.07 -10.58
CA LEU A 34 6.11 4.46 -9.25
C LEU A 34 5.03 3.39 -9.18
N LEU A 35 5.44 2.13 -9.21
CA LEU A 35 4.52 1.01 -9.00
C LEU A 35 4.35 0.77 -7.48
N PRO A 36 3.11 0.58 -6.99
CA PRO A 36 2.90 0.19 -5.61
C PRO A 36 3.56 -1.18 -5.34
N SER A 37 4.19 -1.33 -4.19
CA SER A 37 4.80 -2.60 -3.79
C SER A 37 3.70 -3.66 -3.63
N TYR A 38 3.83 -4.77 -4.36
CA TYR A 38 2.85 -5.86 -4.35
C TYR A 38 2.74 -6.58 -2.99
N ARG A 39 3.78 -6.47 -2.15
CA ARG A 39 3.81 -7.02 -0.79
C ARG A 39 3.67 -5.90 0.23
N LEU A 40 2.55 -5.90 0.95
CA LEU A 40 2.34 -5.03 2.12
C LEU A 40 3.43 -5.30 3.17
N GLN A 41 4.19 -4.27 3.51
CA GLN A 41 5.10 -4.25 4.64
C GLN A 41 4.37 -3.74 5.89
N PRO A 42 4.96 -3.90 7.08
CA PRO A 42 4.33 -3.43 8.32
C PRO A 42 3.98 -1.93 8.31
N GLU A 43 4.75 -1.10 7.62
CA GLU A 43 4.48 0.34 7.54
C GLU A 43 3.34 0.69 6.58
N ASP A 44 2.95 -0.22 5.70
CA ASP A 44 1.89 -0.01 4.71
C ASP A 44 0.49 -0.31 5.29
N VAL A 45 0.39 -0.71 6.56
CA VAL A 45 -0.86 -1.14 7.20
C VAL A 45 -1.15 -0.27 8.43
N ALA A 46 -2.35 0.32 8.48
CA ALA A 46 -2.89 0.93 9.69
C ALA A 46 -3.83 -0.04 10.42
N VAL A 47 -3.83 0.00 11.75
CA VAL A 47 -4.72 -0.79 12.60
C VAL A 47 -5.68 0.15 13.30
N ILE A 48 -6.97 -0.02 13.05
CA ILE A 48 -8.02 0.76 13.71
C ILE A 48 -8.37 0.10 15.04
N VAL A 49 -8.28 0.85 16.13
CA VAL A 49 -8.53 0.39 17.50
C VAL A 49 -9.73 1.12 18.06
N ASN A 50 -10.78 0.38 18.43
CA ASN A 50 -11.88 0.95 19.20
C ASN A 50 -11.54 0.87 20.69
N ASP A 51 -11.18 1.99 21.31
CA ASP A 51 -10.75 2.01 22.70
C ASP A 51 -11.88 1.68 23.70
N ARG A 52 -13.13 1.84 23.26
CA ARG A 52 -14.32 1.44 24.03
C ARG A 52 -14.56 -0.08 24.05
N ASP A 53 -13.86 -0.84 23.21
CA ASP A 53 -13.93 -2.31 23.18
C ASP A 53 -12.62 -2.93 23.73
N PRO A 54 -12.66 -3.55 24.93
CA PRO A 54 -11.51 -4.28 25.48
C PRO A 54 -10.98 -5.39 24.56
N LEU A 55 -11.82 -6.03 23.75
CA LEU A 55 -11.41 -7.07 22.82
C LEU A 55 -10.66 -6.47 21.63
N SER A 56 -11.17 -5.38 21.03
CA SER A 56 -10.48 -4.61 20.00
C SER A 56 -9.05 -4.22 20.43
N ARG A 57 -8.89 -3.68 21.64
CA ARG A 57 -7.55 -3.34 22.18
C ARG A 57 -6.61 -4.55 22.29
N ARG A 58 -7.12 -5.73 22.65
CA ARG A 58 -6.33 -6.98 22.70
C ARG A 58 -5.93 -7.45 21.31
N ILE A 59 -6.87 -7.44 20.36
CA ILE A 59 -6.63 -7.83 18.97
C ILE A 59 -5.59 -6.89 18.34
N ALA A 60 -5.74 -5.57 18.52
CA ALA A 60 -4.80 -4.58 18.02
C ALA A 60 -3.37 -4.81 18.52
N ARG A 61 -3.21 -5.02 19.85
CA ARG A 61 -1.91 -5.31 20.46
C ARG A 61 -1.29 -6.58 19.89
N HIS A 62 -2.05 -7.66 19.86
CA HIS A 62 -1.58 -8.95 19.35
C HIS A 62 -1.18 -8.86 17.87
N TYR A 63 -2.03 -8.26 17.04
CA TYR A 63 -1.80 -8.16 15.60
C TYR A 63 -0.58 -7.29 15.29
N ARG A 64 -0.46 -6.14 15.97
CA ARG A 64 0.69 -5.26 15.87
C ARG A 64 1.99 -6.00 16.18
N GLU A 65 2.05 -6.70 17.31
CA GLU A 65 3.24 -7.44 17.75
C GLU A 65 3.60 -8.57 16.77
N LYS A 66 2.61 -9.32 16.29
CA LYS A 66 2.84 -10.44 15.35
C LYS A 66 3.22 -9.99 13.94
N ARG A 67 2.97 -8.74 13.58
CA ARG A 67 3.23 -8.18 12.25
C ARG A 67 4.26 -7.06 12.26
N ASN A 68 4.84 -6.73 13.42
CA ASN A 68 5.78 -5.63 13.61
C ASN A 68 5.25 -4.28 13.10
N ILE A 69 3.93 -4.04 13.24
CA ILE A 69 3.32 -2.79 12.79
C ILE A 69 3.79 -1.66 13.72
N PRO A 70 4.29 -0.54 13.17
CA PRO A 70 4.80 0.55 13.99
C PRO A 70 3.65 1.23 14.77
N LEU A 71 3.97 1.76 15.96
CA LEU A 71 2.97 2.40 16.82
C LEU A 71 2.23 3.56 16.14
N ARG A 72 2.93 4.33 15.29
CA ARG A 72 2.34 5.44 14.52
C ARG A 72 1.22 5.02 13.57
N ASN A 73 1.11 3.72 13.26
CA ASN A 73 0.07 3.17 12.40
C ASN A 73 -1.16 2.68 13.19
N LEU A 74 -1.20 2.86 14.53
CA LEU A 74 -2.41 2.62 15.32
C LEU A 74 -3.27 3.87 15.30
N ILE A 75 -4.51 3.72 14.84
CA ILE A 75 -5.50 4.81 14.81
C ILE A 75 -6.59 4.46 15.81
N HIS A 76 -6.71 5.30 16.83
CA HIS A 76 -7.63 5.10 17.94
C HIS A 76 -8.95 5.81 17.69
N ILE A 77 -10.06 5.10 17.89
CA ILE A 77 -11.42 5.58 17.70
C ILE A 77 -12.30 5.18 18.90
N HIS A 78 -13.46 5.81 18.99
CA HIS A 78 -14.41 5.59 20.07
C HIS A 78 -15.81 5.37 19.50
N ILE A 79 -16.19 4.10 19.32
CA ILE A 79 -17.54 3.70 18.93
C ILE A 79 -18.13 2.86 20.07
N ASP A 80 -19.40 3.05 20.39
CA ASP A 80 -20.10 2.17 21.32
C ASP A 80 -20.09 0.72 20.78
N PRO A 81 -19.43 -0.23 21.46
CA PRO A 81 -19.32 -1.61 20.99
C PRO A 81 -20.65 -2.38 20.99
N ASP A 82 -21.66 -1.90 21.73
CA ASP A 82 -22.98 -2.52 21.79
C ASP A 82 -23.93 -1.99 20.71
N ARG A 83 -23.50 -0.96 19.97
CA ARG A 83 -24.27 -0.38 18.88
C ARG A 83 -24.11 -1.18 17.58
N ALA A 84 -25.22 -1.66 17.04
CA ALA A 84 -25.20 -2.41 15.77
C ALA A 84 -25.02 -1.52 14.52
N THR A 85 -25.47 -0.27 14.56
CA THR A 85 -25.55 0.61 13.37
C THR A 85 -25.03 2.02 13.66
N ILE A 86 -24.07 2.45 12.86
CA ILE A 86 -23.52 3.80 12.75
C ILE A 86 -24.28 4.55 11.64
N PRO A 87 -24.85 5.74 11.91
CA PRO A 87 -25.43 6.61 10.90
C PRO A 87 -24.39 7.02 9.84
N PRO A 88 -24.77 7.11 8.55
CA PRO A 88 -23.83 7.51 7.49
C PRO A 88 -23.17 8.88 7.72
N THR A 89 -23.89 9.83 8.33
CA THR A 89 -23.38 11.17 8.67
C THR A 89 -22.30 11.11 9.74
N GLU A 90 -22.47 10.27 10.75
CA GLU A 90 -21.52 10.03 11.82
C GLU A 90 -20.28 9.30 11.28
N PHE A 91 -20.48 8.23 10.51
CA PHE A 91 -19.39 7.51 9.86
C PHE A 91 -18.56 8.41 8.95
N ARG A 92 -19.18 9.35 8.21
CA ARG A 92 -18.43 10.30 7.38
C ARG A 92 -17.54 11.25 8.18
N LYS A 93 -17.93 11.61 9.41
CA LYS A 93 -17.06 12.40 10.31
C LYS A 93 -15.89 11.54 10.77
N LEU A 94 -16.18 10.35 11.30
CA LEU A 94 -15.19 9.39 11.75
C LEU A 94 -14.18 9.03 10.63
N ARG A 95 -14.66 8.79 9.41
CA ARG A 95 -13.79 8.48 8.26
C ARG A 95 -12.82 9.62 7.96
N ARG A 96 -13.25 10.88 8.05
CA ARG A 96 -12.35 12.02 7.82
C ARG A 96 -11.26 12.11 8.89
N GLU A 97 -11.62 11.85 10.14
CA GLU A 97 -10.66 11.80 11.25
C GLU A 97 -9.66 10.66 11.06
N ILE A 98 -10.14 9.46 10.73
CA ILE A 98 -9.28 8.31 10.41
C ILE A 98 -8.31 8.68 9.27
N LEU A 99 -8.82 9.21 8.15
CA LEU A 99 -8.00 9.57 7.00
C LEU A 99 -6.97 10.66 7.32
N ALA A 100 -7.29 11.61 8.20
CA ALA A 100 -6.34 12.65 8.63
C ALA A 100 -5.23 12.10 9.54
N LEU A 101 -5.49 11.00 10.26
CA LEU A 101 -4.52 10.32 11.11
C LEU A 101 -3.72 9.24 10.37
N THR A 102 -4.14 8.86 9.17
CA THR A 102 -3.47 7.84 8.37
C THR A 102 -2.15 8.36 7.80
N PRO A 103 -1.01 7.72 8.10
CA PRO A 103 0.27 8.06 7.46
C PRO A 103 0.23 7.84 5.95
N ASP A 104 0.89 8.70 5.17
CA ASP A 104 0.88 8.69 3.70
C ASP A 104 1.24 7.34 3.06
N ARG A 105 2.11 6.57 3.71
CA ARG A 105 2.58 5.25 3.22
C ARG A 105 1.54 4.13 3.40
N VAL A 106 0.51 4.35 4.22
CA VAL A 106 -0.50 3.31 4.48
C VAL A 106 -1.36 3.07 3.24
N GLN A 107 -1.50 1.79 2.91
CA GLN A 107 -2.26 1.30 1.75
C GLN A 107 -3.44 0.41 2.17
N ALA A 108 -3.44 -0.08 3.41
CA ALA A 108 -4.49 -0.97 3.92
C ALA A 108 -4.83 -0.70 5.39
N TYR A 109 -6.07 -1.02 5.76
CA TYR A 109 -6.56 -0.95 7.13
C TYR A 109 -6.89 -2.34 7.67
N VAL A 110 -6.54 -2.58 8.92
CA VAL A 110 -6.99 -3.73 9.70
C VAL A 110 -7.98 -3.25 10.74
N LEU A 111 -9.17 -3.84 10.71
CA LEU A 111 -10.25 -3.57 11.64
C LEU A 111 -10.18 -4.59 12.76
N THR A 112 -10.36 -4.16 14.01
CA THR A 112 -10.13 -5.01 15.19
C THR A 112 -11.39 -5.36 15.96
N TRP A 113 -12.57 -5.11 15.39
CA TRP A 113 -13.85 -5.56 15.94
C TRP A 113 -14.22 -6.95 15.42
N VAL A 114 -14.87 -7.75 16.28
CA VAL A 114 -15.34 -9.11 15.92
C VAL A 114 -16.76 -9.09 15.37
N LYS A 115 -17.63 -8.24 15.92
CA LYS A 115 -18.98 -8.04 15.42
C LYS A 115 -18.95 -6.95 14.33
N PRO A 116 -19.51 -7.18 13.13
CA PRO A 116 -19.53 -6.17 12.09
C PRO A 116 -20.44 -5.01 12.51
N PHE A 117 -20.01 -3.78 12.21
CA PHE A 117 -20.86 -2.60 12.34
C PHE A 117 -21.63 -2.37 11.05
N ARG A 118 -22.85 -1.85 11.11
CA ARG A 118 -23.54 -1.35 9.92
C ARG A 118 -23.31 0.15 9.79
N VAL A 119 -22.99 0.63 8.60
CA VAL A 119 -23.12 2.03 8.20
C VAL A 119 -24.40 2.16 7.38
N GLY A 120 -25.49 2.56 8.05
CA GLY A 120 -26.83 2.46 7.47
C GLY A 120 -27.15 1.02 7.05
N CYS A 121 -27.21 0.75 5.75
CA CYS A 121 -27.52 -0.58 5.21
C CYS A 121 -26.29 -1.45 4.89
N MET A 122 -25.08 -0.88 4.88
CA MET A 122 -23.84 -1.59 4.51
C MET A 122 -23.12 -2.07 5.77
N SER A 123 -22.59 -3.29 5.80
CA SER A 123 -21.73 -3.75 6.91
C SER A 123 -20.27 -3.40 6.66
N ILE A 124 -19.53 -3.13 7.73
CA ILE A 124 -18.07 -2.92 7.75
C ILE A 124 -17.44 -3.66 8.93
#